data_AF-A0A848SS21-F1
#
_entry.id   AF-A0A848SS21-F1
#
_cell.length_a   1.000
_cell.length_b   1.000
_cell.length_c   1.000
_cell.angle_alpha   90.00
_cell.angle_beta   90.00
_cell.angle_gamma   90.00
#
_symmetry.space_group_name_H-M   'P 1'
#
loop_
_entity.id
_entity.type
_entity.pdbx_description
1 polymer ?
#
loop_
_entity_poly.entity_id
_entity_poly.type
_entity_poly.pdbx_seq_one_letter_code
_entity_poly.pdbx_strand_id
1 'polypeptide(L)'
;KHYREQLLSLDGWKRALTGGIDYRKAVRGVVKLVKPAPQDEGNLATRTATALMASQAPAEIILADDDATAIAFEHEWRKGGLKAPSGEERFAVSKIATDAHSFAREGDFEQLLELCLKAVRRFEQS
;
A
#
# COMPACT_ATOMS: atom_id res chain seq x y z
N LYS A 1 -5.25 25.50 -13.64
CA LYS A 1 -6.49 24.80 -13.18
C LYS A 1 -6.72 23.44 -13.86
N HIS A 2 -6.19 23.16 -15.06
CA HIS A 2 -6.38 21.88 -15.78
C HIS A 2 -5.63 20.64 -15.23
N TYR A 3 -4.53 20.80 -14.49
CA TYR A 3 -3.70 19.66 -14.05
C TYR A 3 -4.32 18.86 -12.88
N ARG A 4 -5.11 19.51 -12.03
CA ARG A 4 -5.81 18.86 -10.91
C ARG A 4 -6.97 17.98 -11.39
N GLU A 5 -7.65 18.38 -12.48
CA GLU A 5 -8.78 17.62 -13.03
C GLU A 5 -8.33 16.32 -13.71
N GLN A 6 -7.15 16.31 -14.35
CA GLN A 6 -6.58 15.08 -14.90
C GLN A 6 -6.14 14.10 -13.81
N LEU A 7 -5.59 14.61 -12.70
CA LEU A 7 -5.25 13.82 -11.50
C LEU A 7 -6.48 13.37 -10.71
N LEU A 8 -7.68 13.88 -11.00
CA LEU A 8 -8.93 13.52 -10.32
C LEU A 8 -9.88 12.71 -11.22
N SER A 9 -9.50 12.40 -12.46
CA SER A 9 -10.35 11.59 -13.33
C SER A 9 -10.40 10.14 -12.82
N LEU A 10 -11.58 9.73 -12.34
CA LEU A 10 -11.87 8.35 -11.93
C LEU A 10 -11.47 7.36 -13.03
N ASP A 11 -11.73 7.68 -14.31
CA ASP A 11 -11.35 6.83 -15.44
C ASP A 11 -9.83 6.70 -15.66
N GLY A 12 -9.07 7.77 -15.41
CA GLY A 12 -7.61 7.77 -15.51
C GLY A 12 -6.96 6.91 -14.42
N TRP A 13 -7.44 7.05 -13.19
CA TRP A 13 -7.04 6.19 -12.07
C TRP A 13 -7.51 4.76 -12.24
N LYS A 14 -8.73 4.55 -12.75
CA LYS A 14 -9.26 3.20 -13.02
C LYS A 14 -8.38 2.50 -14.04
N ARG A 15 -8.03 3.13 -15.17
CA ARG A 15 -7.07 2.56 -16.14
C ARG A 15 -5.69 2.30 -15.55
N ALA A 16 -5.15 3.23 -14.76
CA ALA A 16 -3.86 3.03 -14.10
C ALA A 16 -3.91 1.84 -13.11
N LEU A 17 -5.04 1.71 -12.40
CA LEU A 17 -5.29 0.71 -11.38
C LEU A 17 -5.85 -0.64 -11.90
N THR A 18 -6.31 -0.71 -13.14
CA THR A 18 -6.88 -1.94 -13.73
C THR A 18 -6.14 -2.43 -14.97
N GLY A 19 -5.18 -1.67 -15.52
CA GLY A 19 -4.53 -2.02 -16.79
C GLY A 19 -3.06 -1.65 -16.95
N GLY A 20 -2.47 -0.85 -16.05
CA GLY A 20 -1.08 -0.37 -16.19
C GLY A 20 -0.03 -1.14 -15.37
N ILE A 21 -0.45 -1.88 -14.33
CA ILE A 21 0.45 -2.58 -13.41
C ILE A 21 0.20 -4.08 -13.56
N ASP A 22 1.27 -4.87 -13.67
CA ASP A 22 1.19 -6.32 -13.54
C ASP A 22 0.90 -6.65 -12.07
N TYR A 23 -0.38 -6.60 -11.70
CA TYR A 23 -0.87 -6.89 -10.34
C TYR A 23 -0.39 -8.26 -9.87
N ARG A 24 -0.20 -9.20 -10.79
CA ARG A 24 0.32 -10.53 -10.47
C ARG A 24 1.75 -10.46 -9.93
N LYS A 25 2.60 -9.59 -10.50
CA LYS A 25 3.97 -9.36 -10.01
C LYS A 25 4.00 -8.55 -8.72
N ALA A 26 3.16 -7.53 -8.60
CA ALA A 26 3.00 -6.77 -7.37
C ALA A 26 2.57 -7.70 -6.22
N VAL A 27 1.49 -8.47 -6.42
CA VAL A 27 0.99 -9.50 -5.50
C VAL A 27 2.07 -10.52 -5.18
N ARG A 28 2.85 -11.00 -6.15
CA ARG A 28 3.94 -11.95 -5.89
C ARG A 28 5.06 -11.35 -5.02
N GLY A 29 5.34 -10.06 -5.18
CA GLY A 29 6.25 -9.32 -4.31
C GLY A 29 5.71 -9.20 -2.89
N VAL A 30 4.43 -8.82 -2.74
CA VAL A 30 3.80 -8.67 -1.42
C VAL A 30 3.63 -10.04 -0.71
N VAL A 31 3.23 -11.09 -1.43
CA VAL A 31 3.16 -12.45 -0.87
C VAL A 31 4.54 -12.94 -0.39
N LYS A 32 5.64 -12.52 -1.04
CA LYS A 32 6.99 -12.79 -0.56
C LYS A 32 7.35 -12.03 0.72
N LEU A 33 6.69 -10.90 1.03
CA LEU A 33 6.86 -10.20 2.32
C LEU A 33 6.28 -11.04 3.46
N VAL A 34 5.17 -11.69 3.17
CA VAL A 34 4.31 -12.40 4.12
C VAL A 34 4.78 -13.83 4.39
N LYS A 35 5.37 -14.49 3.39
CA LYS A 35 5.85 -15.86 3.57
C LYS A 35 7.19 -15.87 4.33
N PRO A 36 7.37 -16.77 5.33
CA PRO A 36 8.68 -16.99 5.93
C PRO A 36 9.67 -17.44 4.85
N ALA A 37 10.69 -16.63 4.58
CA ALA A 37 11.76 -16.97 3.66
C ALA A 37 12.85 -17.81 4.36
N PRO A 38 13.55 -18.71 3.64
CA PRO A 38 14.76 -19.36 4.15
C PRO A 38 15.82 -18.31 4.52
N GLN A 39 16.62 -18.59 5.57
CA GLN A 39 17.47 -17.64 6.30
C GLN A 39 18.63 -16.98 5.51
N ASP A 40 18.84 -17.26 4.22
CA ASP A 40 20.10 -16.91 3.53
C ASP A 40 20.14 -15.54 2.84
N GLU A 41 19.02 -14.86 2.65
CA GLU A 41 19.01 -13.47 2.17
C GLU A 41 17.92 -12.73 2.93
N GLY A 42 18.27 -11.68 3.67
CA GLY A 42 17.38 -11.00 4.62
C GLY A 42 15.93 -10.90 4.11
N ASN A 43 14.99 -11.42 4.90
CA ASN A 43 13.57 -11.51 4.54
C ASN A 43 13.08 -10.19 3.91
N LEU A 44 12.27 -10.28 2.87
CA LEU A 44 11.76 -9.13 2.11
C LEU A 44 11.10 -8.08 3.02
N ALA A 45 10.49 -8.49 4.14
CA ALA A 45 9.99 -7.57 5.17
C ALA A 45 11.11 -6.66 5.72
N THR A 46 12.25 -7.23 6.08
CA THR A 46 13.44 -6.49 6.53
C THR A 46 13.96 -5.56 5.44
N ARG A 47 14.06 -6.03 4.19
CA ARG A 47 14.52 -5.19 3.06
C ARG A 47 13.58 -4.01 2.81
N THR A 48 12.29 -4.24 2.92
CA THR A 48 11.26 -3.20 2.76
C THR A 48 11.32 -2.20 3.90
N ALA A 49 11.50 -2.67 5.14
CA ALA A 49 11.72 -1.81 6.30
C ALA A 49 12.96 -0.94 6.10
N THR A 50 14.09 -1.51 5.68
CA THR A 50 15.32 -0.76 5.39
C THR A 50 15.10 0.28 4.30
N ALA A 51 14.43 -0.07 3.20
CA ALA A 51 14.16 0.85 2.11
C ALA A 51 13.23 2.01 2.54
N LEU A 52 12.18 1.71 3.30
CA LEU A 52 11.29 2.73 3.86
C LEU A 52 12.06 3.67 4.78
N MET A 53 12.83 3.12 5.72
CA MET A 53 13.60 3.91 6.69
C MET A 53 14.71 4.76 6.04
N ALA A 54 15.32 4.27 4.96
CA ALA A 54 16.31 5.03 4.19
C ALA A 54 15.70 6.17 3.38
N SER A 55 14.39 6.11 3.08
CA SER A 55 13.67 7.17 2.39
C SER A 55 13.27 8.28 3.36
N GLN A 56 13.32 9.53 2.89
CA GLN A 56 12.70 10.67 3.57
C GLN A 56 11.26 10.92 3.11
N ALA A 57 10.83 10.26 2.04
CA ALA A 57 9.48 10.42 1.51
C ALA A 57 8.44 9.78 2.45
N PRO A 58 7.33 10.47 2.75
CA PRO A 58 6.23 9.87 3.50
C PRO A 58 5.52 8.81 2.65
N ALA A 59 4.82 7.88 3.30
CA ALA A 59 4.13 6.79 2.63
C ALA A 59 2.77 6.49 3.28
N GLU A 60 1.83 6.02 2.46
CA GLU A 60 0.52 5.53 2.87
C GLU A 60 0.38 4.11 2.33
N ILE A 61 0.08 3.17 3.21
CA ILE A 61 -0.16 1.77 2.87
C ILE A 61 -1.66 1.52 3.00
N ILE A 62 -2.32 1.14 1.91
CA ILE A 62 -3.76 0.90 1.90
C ILE A 62 -3.99 -0.62 1.82
N LEU A 63 -4.74 -1.15 2.77
CA LEU A 63 -4.98 -2.58 2.96
C LEU A 63 -6.46 -2.93 2.78
N ALA A 64 -6.74 -4.09 2.19
CA ALA A 64 -8.07 -4.70 2.17
C ALA A 64 -8.23 -5.56 3.43
N ASP A 65 -9.22 -5.28 4.29
CA ASP A 65 -9.29 -5.88 5.63
C ASP A 65 -9.40 -7.41 5.65
N ASP A 66 -10.10 -7.99 4.68
CA ASP A 66 -10.35 -9.43 4.62
C ASP A 66 -9.45 -10.16 3.60
N ASP A 67 -8.41 -9.48 3.09
CA ASP A 67 -7.41 -10.09 2.24
C ASP A 67 -6.29 -10.75 3.07
N ALA A 68 -6.02 -12.02 2.81
CA ALA A 68 -5.01 -12.80 3.53
C ALA A 68 -3.60 -12.17 3.45
N THR A 69 -3.29 -11.48 2.35
CA THR A 69 -2.00 -10.80 2.18
C THR A 69 -1.93 -9.54 3.04
N ALA A 70 -3.00 -8.75 3.06
CA ALA A 70 -3.13 -7.56 3.90
C ALA A 70 -3.08 -7.87 5.39
N ILE A 71 -3.77 -8.92 5.85
CA ILE A 71 -3.73 -9.39 7.24
C ILE A 71 -2.30 -9.72 7.67
N ALA A 72 -1.57 -10.44 6.82
CA ALA A 72 -0.19 -10.80 7.14
C ALA A 72 0.78 -9.62 7.04
N PHE A 73 0.56 -8.68 6.11
CA PHE A 73 1.30 -7.42 6.12
C PHE A 73 1.06 -6.66 7.42
N GLU A 74 -0.19 -6.55 7.88
CA GLU A 74 -0.53 -5.88 9.14
C GLU A 74 0.15 -6.53 10.35
N HIS A 75 0.25 -7.87 10.35
CA HIS A 75 1.03 -8.60 11.34
C HIS A 75 2.50 -8.16 11.34
N GLU A 76 3.16 -8.15 10.16
CA GLU A 76 4.54 -7.72 10.03
C GLU A 76 4.74 -6.24 10.40
N TRP A 77 3.79 -5.38 10.02
CA TRP A 77 3.78 -3.95 10.34
C TRP A 77 3.74 -3.69 11.84
N ARG A 78 2.90 -4.42 12.58
CA ARG A 78 2.73 -4.19 14.03
C ARG A 78 3.76 -4.95 14.88
N LYS A 79 4.12 -6.17 14.48
CA LYS A 79 4.82 -7.11 15.36
C LYS A 79 6.06 -7.78 14.72
N GLY A 80 6.26 -7.64 13.41
CA GLY A 80 7.31 -8.33 12.68
C GLY A 80 8.39 -7.41 12.12
N GLY A 81 8.92 -7.76 10.94
CA GLY A 81 10.06 -7.10 10.32
C GLY A 81 9.83 -5.65 9.90
N LEU A 82 8.57 -5.19 9.87
CA LEU A 82 8.16 -3.83 9.54
C LEU A 82 7.80 -2.99 10.77
N LYS A 83 8.08 -3.48 11.99
CA LYS A 83 7.79 -2.75 13.23
C LYS A 83 8.54 -1.43 13.37
N ALA A 84 9.76 -1.33 12.86
CA ALA A 84 10.53 -0.09 12.93
C ALA A 84 9.85 1.07 12.16
N PRO A 85 9.50 0.93 10.86
CA PRO A 85 8.78 1.99 10.15
C PRO A 85 7.37 2.24 10.69
N SER A 86 6.71 1.29 11.35
CA SER A 86 5.36 1.54 11.89
C SER A 86 5.31 2.51 13.07
N GLY A 87 6.45 2.83 13.68
CA GLY A 87 6.56 3.88 14.70
C GLY A 87 6.81 5.29 14.16
N GLU A 88 7.05 5.44 12.86
CA GLU A 88 7.37 6.73 12.23
C GLU A 88 6.11 7.46 11.76
N GLU A 89 5.91 8.72 12.16
CA GLU A 89 4.70 9.50 11.83
C GLU A 89 4.49 9.70 10.32
N ARG A 90 5.57 9.69 9.54
CA ARG A 90 5.54 9.85 8.08
C ARG A 90 4.91 8.66 7.36
N PHE A 91 4.84 7.50 8.01
CA PHE A 91 4.23 6.30 7.45
C PHE A 91 2.88 6.02 8.12
N ALA A 92 1.86 5.73 7.31
CA ALA A 92 0.54 5.40 7.82
C ALA A 92 -0.05 4.20 7.09
N VAL A 93 -0.99 3.54 7.76
CA VAL A 93 -1.76 2.42 7.24
C VAL A 93 -3.23 2.77 7.30
N SER A 94 -3.91 2.69 6.16
CA SER A 94 -5.36 2.81 6.04
C SER A 94 -5.96 1.51 5.53
N LYS A 95 -7.24 1.28 5.82
CA LYS A 95 -7.96 0.04 5.50
C LYS A 95 -9.25 0.32 4.75
N ILE A 96 -9.60 -0.58 3.84
CA ILE A 96 -10.89 -0.63 3.16
C ILE A 96 -11.53 -1.97 3.54
N ALA A 97 -12.79 -1.93 3.98
CA ALA A 97 -13.56 -3.10 4.37
C ALA A 97 -13.99 -3.92 3.14
N THR A 98 -13.03 -4.64 2.55
CA THR A 98 -13.21 -5.48 1.37
C THR A 98 -12.26 -6.68 1.46
N ASP A 99 -12.65 -7.80 0.84
CA ASP A 99 -11.75 -8.93 0.59
C ASP A 99 -11.12 -8.85 -0.81
N ALA A 100 -11.57 -7.90 -1.64
CA ALA A 100 -11.08 -7.75 -3.00
C ALA A 100 -9.77 -6.98 -2.99
N HIS A 101 -8.65 -7.69 -3.04
CA HIS A 101 -7.30 -7.11 -3.10
C HIS A 101 -7.07 -6.16 -4.29
N SER A 102 -7.87 -6.29 -5.36
CA SER A 102 -7.84 -5.37 -6.52
C SER A 102 -8.68 -4.11 -6.31
N PHE A 103 -9.42 -4.01 -5.21
CA PHE A 103 -10.37 -2.94 -4.94
C PHE A 103 -11.40 -2.76 -6.08
N ALA A 104 -11.78 -3.89 -6.70
CA ALA A 104 -12.62 -3.91 -7.90
C ALA A 104 -14.12 -4.09 -7.60
N ARG A 105 -14.53 -4.18 -6.33
CA ARG A 105 -15.97 -4.20 -6.00
C ARG A 105 -16.56 -2.81 -6.18
N GLU A 106 -17.87 -2.78 -6.31
CA GLU A 106 -18.64 -1.54 -6.32
C GLU A 106 -18.36 -0.76 -5.02
N GLY A 107 -17.92 0.49 -5.14
CA GLY A 107 -17.60 1.36 -4.00
C GLY A 107 -16.18 1.23 -3.43
N ASP A 108 -15.43 0.17 -3.77
CA ASP A 108 -14.04 0.01 -3.28
C ASP A 108 -13.10 1.03 -3.94
N PHE A 109 -13.33 1.31 -5.23
CA PHE A 109 -12.50 2.24 -6.00
C PHE A 109 -12.64 3.68 -5.50
N GLU A 110 -13.86 4.11 -5.18
CA GLU A 110 -14.15 5.43 -4.62
C GLU A 110 -13.46 5.61 -3.26
N GLN A 111 -13.51 4.58 -2.40
CA GLN A 111 -12.81 4.57 -1.12
C GLN A 111 -11.28 4.59 -1.29
N LEU A 112 -10.74 3.81 -2.23
CA LEU A 112 -9.32 3.83 -2.55
C LEU A 112 -8.88 5.21 -3.04
N LEU A 113 -9.64 5.83 -3.94
CA LEU A 113 -9.36 7.18 -4.42
C LEU A 113 -9.37 8.19 -3.27
N GLU A 114 -10.37 8.14 -2.41
CA GLU A 114 -10.48 9.05 -1.25
C GLU A 114 -9.24 8.93 -0.34
N LEU A 115 -8.83 7.70 -0.03
CA LEU A 115 -7.63 7.45 0.77
C LEU A 115 -6.35 7.94 0.08
N CYS A 116 -6.19 7.71 -1.22
CA CYS A 116 -5.06 8.25 -1.99
C CYS A 116 -5.02 9.79 -1.94
N LEU A 117 -6.16 10.45 -2.13
CA LEU A 117 -6.24 11.92 -2.08
C LEU A 117 -5.97 12.45 -0.68
N LYS A 118 -6.46 11.78 0.36
CA LYS A 118 -6.16 12.11 1.75
C LYS A 118 -4.67 12.00 2.05
N ALA A 119 -4.02 10.94 1.58
CA ALA A 119 -2.58 10.74 1.73
C ALA A 119 -1.76 11.83 1.04
N VAL A 120 -2.07 12.15 -0.22
CA VAL A 120 -1.38 13.22 -0.95
C VAL A 120 -1.51 14.56 -0.22
N ARG A 121 -2.70 14.91 0.29
CA ARG A 121 -2.89 16.13 1.08
C ARG A 121 -2.06 16.13 2.37
N ARG A 122 -1.95 14.99 3.06
CA ARG A 122 -1.07 14.85 4.23
C ARG A 122 0.39 15.10 3.86
N PHE A 123 0.84 14.58 2.73
CA PHE A 123 2.21 14.76 2.25
C PHE A 123 2.53 16.20 1.83
N GLU A 124 1.55 16.95 1.33
CA GLU A 124 1.72 18.38 1.03
C GLU A 124 1.90 19.24 2.29
N GLN A 125 1.54 18.73 3.47
CA GLN A 125 1.55 19.43 4.75
C GLN A 125 2.74 19.05 5.64
N SER A 126 3.47 17.98 5.30
CA SER A 126 4.64 17.46 6.00
C SER A 126 5.95 17.96 5.39
#